data_AF-A0A7C4HA47-F1
#
_entry.id   AF-A0A7C4HA47-F1
#
_cell.length_a   1.000
_cell.length_b   1.000
_cell.length_c   1.000
_cell.angle_alpha   90.00
_cell.angle_beta   90.00
_cell.angle_gamma   90.00
#
_symmetry.space_group_name_H-M   'P 1'
#
loop_
_entity.id
_entity.type
_entity.pdbx_description
1 polymer ?
#
loop_
_entity_poly.entity_id
_entity_poly.type
_entity_poly.pdbx_seq_one_letter_code
_entity_poly.pdbx_strand_id
1 'polypeptide(L)'
;MRKIFNNTNSPSKYTLRKISQCKYVTLFFTITLLFSAYTALSFSSAGEASSEFEFRILVDDTLAILIWPPVENLSVDCIPPRSGGLRVLFSFKEERLWGNVSLVYVQPRNEGIYNLLVNFRSSVEWSGIIGVYTSDREFYGGAGSVSATPQGYFITLSGPIKMPQGDWKIIITLNVQGGSSSTFFSLKFPTPVNMALFILFSGILAYFNAFFILDSYFKSKTEGVSKIRLIIVSLLIFVSAFILYQVYNVMVGGETHV
;
A
#
# COMPACT_ATOMS: atom_id res chain seq x y z
N MET A 1 66.46 34.63 -90.15
CA MET A 1 66.70 33.30 -89.52
C MET A 1 65.82 33.22 -88.27
N ARG A 2 65.02 32.13 -88.12
CA ARG A 2 64.46 31.51 -86.88
C ARG A 2 64.27 32.40 -85.63
N LYS A 3 63.13 32.36 -84.93
CA LYS A 3 62.50 31.16 -84.35
C LYS A 3 61.10 31.49 -83.80
N ILE A 4 60.18 30.57 -84.06
CA ILE A 4 58.87 30.42 -83.42
C ILE A 4 59.06 30.11 -81.93
N PHE A 5 58.25 30.68 -81.04
CA PHE A 5 57.89 30.02 -79.78
C PHE A 5 56.47 30.43 -79.34
N ASN A 6 55.55 29.47 -79.49
CA ASN A 6 54.26 29.44 -78.81
C ASN A 6 54.49 29.30 -77.30
N ASN A 7 53.74 30.04 -76.48
CA ASN A 7 53.56 29.72 -75.07
C ASN A 7 52.08 29.78 -74.70
N THR A 8 51.46 28.60 -74.66
CA THR A 8 50.10 28.37 -74.16
C THR A 8 50.13 28.32 -72.63
N ASN A 9 49.68 29.39 -71.98
CA ASN A 9 49.42 29.39 -70.54
C ASN A 9 48.10 28.64 -70.26
N SER A 10 48.23 27.38 -69.84
CA SER A 10 47.14 26.59 -69.28
C SER A 10 46.76 27.12 -67.88
N PRO A 11 45.52 27.56 -67.64
CA PRO A 11 45.12 28.01 -66.31
C PRO A 11 45.04 26.82 -65.34
N SER A 12 46.05 26.77 -64.46
CA SER A 12 45.99 26.38 -63.04
C SER A 12 44.93 25.34 -62.64
N LYS A 13 45.34 24.06 -62.67
CA LYS A 13 44.66 22.95 -61.95
C LYS A 13 44.65 23.13 -60.42
N TYR A 14 45.27 24.18 -59.88
CA TYR A 14 45.39 24.42 -58.44
C TYR A 14 44.15 25.07 -57.81
N THR A 15 43.32 25.78 -58.60
CA THR A 15 42.15 26.50 -58.09
C THR A 15 40.93 25.60 -57.86
N LEU A 16 40.78 24.52 -58.65
CA LEU A 16 39.66 23.57 -58.51
C LEU A 16 39.76 22.69 -57.26
N ARG A 17 40.97 22.40 -56.77
CA ARG A 17 41.17 21.54 -55.58
C ARG A 17 40.74 22.23 -54.28
N LYS A 18 40.88 23.57 -54.20
CA LYS A 18 40.47 24.39 -53.04
C LYS A 18 38.95 24.49 -52.88
N ILE A 19 38.21 24.55 -54.00
CA ILE A 19 36.74 24.62 -53.97
C ILE A 19 36.14 23.27 -53.57
N SER A 20 36.76 22.16 -53.99
CA SER A 20 36.35 20.80 -53.58
C SER A 20 36.49 20.57 -52.07
N GLN A 21 37.61 20.99 -51.46
CA GLN A 21 37.83 20.82 -50.02
C GLN A 21 36.86 21.63 -49.15
N CYS A 22 36.41 22.80 -49.61
CA CYS A 22 35.48 23.63 -48.85
C CYS A 22 34.06 23.03 -48.74
N LYS A 23 33.62 22.26 -49.76
CA LYS A 23 32.32 21.55 -49.76
C LYS A 23 32.28 20.41 -48.76
N TYR A 24 33.38 19.66 -48.59
CA TYR A 24 33.43 18.57 -47.62
C TYR A 24 33.48 19.07 -46.17
N VAL A 25 34.12 20.21 -45.92
CA VAL A 25 34.16 20.82 -44.58
C VAL A 25 32.78 21.34 -44.14
N THR A 26 32.04 21.98 -45.05
CA THR A 26 30.67 22.44 -44.77
C THR A 26 29.69 21.28 -44.59
N LEU A 27 29.83 20.20 -45.37
CA LEU A 27 29.04 18.98 -45.21
C LEU A 27 29.35 18.29 -43.87
N PHE A 28 30.62 18.17 -43.50
CA PHE A 28 31.01 17.53 -42.23
C PHE A 28 30.47 18.31 -41.03
N PHE A 29 30.57 19.64 -41.06
CA PHE A 29 30.07 20.52 -40.00
C PHE A 29 28.54 20.45 -39.85
N THR A 30 27.81 20.40 -40.97
CA THR A 30 26.34 20.25 -40.93
C THR A 30 25.92 18.87 -40.40
N ILE A 31 26.63 17.81 -40.76
CA ILE A 31 26.39 16.46 -40.22
C ILE A 31 26.69 16.41 -38.71
N THR A 32 27.78 17.04 -38.24
CA THR A 32 28.09 17.07 -36.80
C THR A 32 27.06 17.89 -36.01
N LEU A 33 26.57 18.99 -36.59
CA LEU A 33 25.56 19.84 -35.96
C LEU A 33 24.20 19.11 -35.89
N LEU A 34 23.80 18.42 -36.96
CA LEU A 34 22.60 17.55 -36.96
C LEU A 34 22.72 16.40 -35.97
N PHE A 35 23.90 15.78 -35.85
CA PHE A 35 24.15 14.72 -34.89
C PHE A 35 24.09 15.23 -33.43
N SER A 36 24.63 16.42 -33.17
CA SER A 36 24.54 17.06 -31.84
C SER A 36 23.11 17.46 -31.47
N ALA A 37 22.31 17.92 -32.45
CA ALA A 37 20.90 18.24 -32.25
C ALA A 37 20.09 16.96 -31.97
N TYR A 38 20.40 15.85 -32.65
CA TYR A 38 19.77 14.55 -32.40
C TYR A 38 20.09 14.01 -31.00
N THR A 39 21.34 14.11 -30.54
CA THR A 39 21.72 13.73 -29.17
C THR A 39 21.07 14.62 -28.11
N ALA A 40 20.87 15.92 -28.40
CA ALA A 40 20.19 16.83 -27.50
C ALA A 40 18.69 16.55 -27.38
N LEU A 41 18.02 16.17 -28.48
CA LEU A 41 16.61 15.75 -28.45
C LEU A 41 16.40 14.38 -27.77
N SER A 42 17.40 13.49 -27.81
CA SER A 42 17.30 12.16 -27.21
C SER A 42 17.41 12.13 -25.69
N PHE A 43 17.75 13.26 -25.04
CA PHE A 43 17.94 13.35 -23.59
C PHE A 43 16.73 13.93 -22.81
N SER A 44 15.60 14.13 -23.47
CA SER A 44 14.36 14.62 -22.85
C SER A 44 13.22 13.60 -23.01
N SER A 45 13.46 12.33 -22.68
CA SER A 45 12.34 11.57 -22.11
C SER A 45 12.27 12.00 -20.65
N ALA A 46 11.23 12.78 -20.30
CA ALA A 46 10.82 12.90 -18.91
C ALA A 46 10.41 11.49 -18.45
N GLY A 47 11.39 10.70 -18.03
CA GLY A 47 11.17 9.39 -17.44
C GLY A 47 10.46 9.61 -16.12
N GLU A 48 9.32 8.97 -15.94
CA GLU A 48 8.66 8.89 -14.63
C GLU A 48 9.69 8.34 -13.62
N ALA A 49 9.98 9.10 -12.58
CA ALA A 49 10.97 8.68 -11.61
C ALA A 49 10.34 7.67 -10.64
N SER A 50 10.97 6.51 -10.47
CA SER A 50 10.47 5.43 -9.62
C SER A 50 11.37 5.16 -8.43
N SER A 51 10.78 4.86 -7.27
CA SER A 51 11.48 4.36 -6.08
C SER A 51 10.86 3.03 -5.65
N GLU A 52 11.71 2.04 -5.39
CA GLU A 52 11.28 0.69 -5.02
C GLU A 52 11.67 0.36 -3.58
N PHE A 53 10.74 -0.22 -2.83
CA PHE A 53 10.94 -0.62 -1.43
C PHE A 53 10.39 -2.02 -1.19
N GLU A 54 11.05 -2.77 -0.31
CA GLU A 54 10.58 -4.07 0.15
C GLU A 54 10.47 -4.05 1.68
N PHE A 55 9.30 -4.41 2.20
CA PHE A 55 9.06 -4.45 3.65
C PHE A 55 8.38 -5.75 4.07
N ARG A 56 8.72 -6.20 5.28
CA ARG A 56 8.03 -7.29 5.97
C ARG A 56 7.08 -6.67 7.00
N ILE A 57 5.81 -7.07 6.95
CA ILE A 57 4.77 -6.55 7.87
C ILE A 57 3.86 -7.69 8.35
N LEU A 58 3.14 -7.46 9.44
CA LEU A 58 2.15 -8.41 9.95
C LEU A 58 0.78 -8.22 9.31
N VAL A 59 -0.02 -9.29 9.30
CA VAL A 59 -1.46 -9.22 8.99
C VAL A 59 -2.14 -8.27 9.97
N ASP A 60 -3.11 -7.49 9.48
CA ASP A 60 -3.89 -6.48 10.23
C ASP A 60 -3.08 -5.25 10.71
N ASP A 61 -1.76 -5.20 10.53
CA ASP A 61 -0.99 -3.95 10.71
C ASP A 61 -1.23 -2.98 9.56
N THR A 62 -1.05 -1.68 9.81
CA THR A 62 -1.33 -0.63 8.82
C THR A 62 -0.06 0.05 8.34
N LEU A 63 0.32 -0.18 7.09
CA LEU A 63 1.33 0.61 6.41
C LEU A 63 0.83 2.05 6.22
N ALA A 64 1.68 3.02 6.52
CA ALA A 64 1.45 4.44 6.28
C ALA A 64 2.57 5.01 5.41
N ILE A 65 2.18 5.74 4.37
CA ILE A 65 3.09 6.52 3.52
C ILE A 65 2.69 7.97 3.70
N LEU A 66 3.57 8.76 4.30
CA LEU A 66 3.40 10.19 4.53
C LEU A 66 4.26 10.95 3.55
N ILE A 67 3.68 11.89 2.80
CA ILE A 67 4.35 12.69 1.79
C ILE A 67 4.09 14.17 2.09
N TRP A 68 5.15 14.97 2.20
CA TRP A 68 5.05 16.41 2.43
C TRP A 68 6.00 17.19 1.52
N PRO A 69 5.58 18.33 0.97
CA PRO A 69 4.25 18.92 1.08
C PRO A 69 3.16 18.10 0.33
N PRO A 70 1.86 18.45 0.46
CA PRO A 70 0.79 17.71 -0.19
C PRO A 70 0.98 17.63 -1.71
N VAL A 71 0.72 16.45 -2.26
CA VAL A 71 0.91 16.13 -3.68
C VAL A 71 -0.41 16.03 -4.43
N GLU A 72 -0.33 16.18 -5.75
CA GLU A 72 -1.46 16.11 -6.66
C GLU A 72 -1.55 14.73 -7.31
N ASN A 73 -2.75 14.35 -7.81
CA ASN A 73 -2.98 13.11 -8.56
C ASN A 73 -2.51 11.82 -7.85
N LEU A 74 -2.51 11.82 -6.51
CA LEU A 74 -2.30 10.64 -5.70
C LEU A 74 -3.28 9.53 -6.08
N SER A 75 -2.72 8.41 -6.50
CA SER A 75 -3.43 7.16 -6.81
C SER A 75 -2.66 5.99 -6.21
N VAL A 76 -3.39 4.95 -5.82
CA VAL A 76 -2.85 3.76 -5.18
C VAL A 76 -3.44 2.56 -5.87
N ASP A 77 -2.60 1.84 -6.61
CA ASP A 77 -2.94 0.56 -7.22
C ASP A 77 -2.35 -0.56 -6.38
N CYS A 78 -3.11 -1.64 -6.22
CA CYS A 78 -2.60 -2.83 -5.56
C CYS A 78 -3.12 -4.09 -6.23
N ILE A 79 -2.23 -5.07 -6.38
CA ILE A 79 -2.56 -6.42 -6.84
C ILE A 79 -2.47 -7.35 -5.63
N PRO A 80 -3.59 -7.63 -4.93
CA PRO A 80 -3.57 -8.52 -3.79
C PRO A 80 -3.44 -9.99 -4.24
N PRO A 81 -2.87 -10.88 -3.41
CA PRO A 81 -2.74 -12.30 -3.73
C PRO A 81 -4.09 -13.04 -3.74
N ARG A 82 -5.10 -12.50 -3.05
CA ARG A 82 -6.47 -13.02 -2.97
C ARG A 82 -7.49 -11.87 -2.92
N SER A 83 -8.67 -12.07 -3.51
CA SER A 83 -9.76 -11.08 -3.48
C SER A 83 -10.22 -10.77 -2.05
N GLY A 84 -10.39 -9.48 -1.73
CA GLY A 84 -10.87 -9.02 -0.41
C GLY A 84 -9.78 -8.94 0.68
N GLY A 85 -8.51 -9.16 0.34
CA GLY A 85 -7.40 -9.22 1.30
C GLY A 85 -6.74 -7.89 1.65
N LEU A 86 -7.30 -6.73 1.30
CA LEU A 86 -6.64 -5.42 1.44
C LEU A 86 -7.65 -4.30 1.72
N ARG A 87 -7.33 -3.42 2.67
CA ARG A 87 -8.01 -2.13 2.84
C ARG A 87 -7.03 -1.01 2.49
N VAL A 88 -7.48 -0.07 1.65
CA VAL A 88 -6.68 1.10 1.24
C VAL A 88 -7.48 2.35 1.55
N LEU A 89 -6.84 3.32 2.19
CA LEU A 89 -7.39 4.65 2.43
C LEU A 89 -6.30 5.66 2.04
N PHE A 90 -6.63 6.67 1.25
CA PHE A 90 -5.68 7.74 0.95
C PHE A 90 -6.36 9.11 0.99
N SER A 91 -5.59 10.12 1.35
CA SER A 91 -6.01 11.51 1.42
C SER A 91 -4.94 12.39 0.81
N PHE A 92 -5.36 13.31 -0.08
CA PHE A 92 -4.48 14.32 -0.66
C PHE A 92 -4.04 15.34 0.38
N LYS A 93 -4.85 15.55 1.42
CA LYS A 93 -4.61 16.54 2.44
C LYS A 93 -5.17 16.05 3.77
N GLU A 94 -4.29 15.53 4.60
CA GLU A 94 -4.56 15.31 6.02
C GLU A 94 -4.08 16.55 6.78
N GLU A 95 -4.82 17.02 7.77
CA GLU A 95 -4.40 18.15 8.63
C GLU A 95 -4.34 17.76 10.12
N ARG A 96 -4.99 16.66 10.53
CA ARG A 96 -5.28 16.40 11.94
C ARG A 96 -4.10 15.85 12.74
N LEU A 97 -3.27 15.00 12.13
CA LEU A 97 -2.25 14.23 12.84
C LEU A 97 -0.82 14.67 12.52
N TRP A 98 -0.54 15.05 11.27
CA TRP A 98 0.83 15.27 10.78
C TRP A 98 1.02 16.64 10.11
N GLY A 99 0.05 17.56 10.26
CA GLY A 99 0.00 18.80 9.49
C GLY A 99 -0.34 18.54 8.03
N ASN A 100 -0.16 19.53 7.15
CA ASN A 100 -0.46 19.44 5.71
C ASN A 100 0.41 18.39 5.00
N VAL A 101 -0.09 17.15 4.92
CA VAL A 101 0.58 16.04 4.24
C VAL A 101 -0.41 15.27 3.37
N SER A 102 0.08 14.64 2.32
CA SER A 102 -0.65 13.57 1.64
C SER A 102 -0.34 12.24 2.32
N LEU A 103 -1.37 11.40 2.44
CA LEU A 103 -1.33 10.21 3.29
C LEU A 103 -1.92 9.02 2.54
N VAL A 104 -1.22 7.88 2.61
CA VAL A 104 -1.72 6.60 2.13
C VAL A 104 -1.63 5.59 3.26
N TYR A 105 -2.76 4.99 3.62
CA TYR A 105 -2.86 3.87 4.52
C TYR A 105 -3.23 2.59 3.77
N VAL A 106 -2.49 1.52 4.07
CA VAL A 106 -2.73 0.20 3.51
C VAL A 106 -2.70 -0.83 4.63
N GLN A 107 -3.78 -1.59 4.78
CA GLN A 107 -3.90 -2.63 5.78
C GLN A 107 -4.20 -3.97 5.10
N PRO A 108 -3.21 -4.87 4.96
CA PRO A 108 -3.45 -6.22 4.46
C PRO A 108 -4.21 -7.07 5.49
N ARG A 109 -5.13 -7.89 5.00
CA ARG A 109 -5.99 -8.78 5.81
C ARG A 109 -5.62 -10.25 5.70
N ASN A 110 -4.79 -10.61 4.73
CA ASN A 110 -4.34 -11.97 4.50
C ASN A 110 -2.82 -12.00 4.37
N GLU A 111 -2.25 -13.18 4.60
CA GLU A 111 -0.84 -13.43 4.35
C GLU A 111 -0.54 -13.48 2.85
N GLY A 112 0.68 -13.11 2.48
CA GLY A 112 1.17 -13.18 1.11
C GLY A 112 1.94 -11.94 0.69
N ILE A 113 2.26 -11.88 -0.60
CA ILE A 113 3.02 -10.77 -1.19
C ILE A 113 2.04 -9.82 -1.86
N TYR A 114 2.13 -8.54 -1.50
CA TYR A 114 1.32 -7.47 -2.07
C TYR A 114 2.23 -6.49 -2.79
N ASN A 115 1.90 -6.21 -4.05
CA ASN A 115 2.59 -5.18 -4.83
C ASN A 115 1.73 -3.92 -4.82
N LEU A 116 2.25 -2.88 -4.20
CA LEU A 116 1.64 -1.56 -4.13
C LEU A 116 2.35 -0.64 -5.11
N LEU A 117 1.56 0.12 -5.87
CA LEU A 117 2.03 1.17 -6.72
C LEU A 117 1.32 2.46 -6.32
N VAL A 118 2.08 3.42 -5.81
CA VAL A 118 1.60 4.75 -5.47
C VAL A 118 2.11 5.73 -6.50
N ASN A 119 1.21 6.34 -7.27
CA ASN A 119 1.57 7.36 -8.25
C ASN A 119 1.09 8.72 -7.76
N PHE A 120 1.91 9.75 -7.93
CA PHE A 120 1.53 11.12 -7.64
C PHE A 120 2.42 12.11 -8.40
N ARG A 121 2.01 13.38 -8.38
CA ARG A 121 2.75 14.49 -8.96
C ARG A 121 3.06 15.52 -7.88
N SER A 122 4.33 15.93 -7.81
CA SER A 122 4.75 17.03 -6.94
C SER A 122 5.24 18.20 -7.77
N SER A 123 4.69 19.39 -7.51
CA SER A 123 5.11 20.66 -8.13
C SER A 123 6.35 21.27 -7.47
N VAL A 124 6.81 20.70 -6.35
CA VAL A 124 7.98 21.12 -5.57
C VAL A 124 8.78 19.92 -5.09
N GLU A 125 9.95 20.14 -4.51
CA GLU A 125 10.68 19.08 -3.80
C GLU A 125 9.78 18.48 -2.72
N TRP A 126 9.69 17.15 -2.69
CA TRP A 126 8.89 16.43 -1.71
C TRP A 126 9.78 15.58 -0.82
N SER A 127 9.30 15.35 0.39
CA SER A 127 9.88 14.46 1.36
C SER A 127 8.84 13.45 1.84
N GLY A 128 9.28 12.27 2.24
CA GLY A 128 8.34 11.26 2.72
C GLY A 128 8.91 10.30 3.74
N ILE A 129 8.02 9.72 4.53
CA ILE A 129 8.29 8.64 5.47
C ILE A 129 7.36 7.49 5.14
N ILE A 130 7.90 6.29 5.16
CA ILE A 130 7.15 5.05 5.10
C ILE A 130 7.30 4.36 6.45
N GLY A 131 6.17 4.03 7.08
CA GLY A 131 6.16 3.38 8.38
C GLY A 131 4.96 2.48 8.56
N VAL A 132 4.88 1.82 9.71
CA VAL A 132 3.80 0.89 10.05
C VAL A 132 3.24 1.23 11.43
N TYR A 133 1.91 1.29 11.50
CA TYR A 133 1.17 1.26 12.74
C TYR A 133 0.94 -0.19 13.17
N THR A 134 1.45 -0.54 14.35
CA THR A 134 1.40 -1.90 14.90
C THR A 134 1.16 -1.88 16.40
N SER A 135 0.58 -2.95 16.93
CA SER A 135 0.57 -3.25 18.37
C SER A 135 1.79 -4.07 18.81
N ASP A 136 2.46 -4.76 17.88
CA ASP A 136 3.62 -5.62 18.14
C ASP A 136 4.92 -4.93 17.69
N ARG A 137 5.50 -4.16 18.60
CA ARG A 137 6.79 -3.48 18.34
C ARG A 137 7.96 -4.45 18.18
N GLU A 138 7.87 -5.65 18.76
CA GLU A 138 9.01 -6.56 18.85
C GLU A 138 9.27 -7.23 17.50
N PHE A 139 8.21 -7.50 16.74
CA PHE A 139 8.31 -7.99 15.35
C PHE A 139 9.16 -7.06 14.47
N TYR A 140 9.03 -5.75 14.64
CA TYR A 140 9.78 -4.73 13.87
C TYR A 140 11.08 -4.30 14.55
N GLY A 141 11.57 -5.08 15.52
CA GLY A 141 12.83 -4.80 16.22
C GLY A 141 13.98 -4.57 15.25
N GLY A 142 14.51 -3.35 15.24
CA GLY A 142 15.64 -2.95 14.39
C GLY A 142 15.27 -2.31 13.04
N ALA A 143 13.99 -2.20 12.68
CA ALA A 143 13.56 -1.62 11.39
C ALA A 143 13.63 -0.09 11.32
N GLY A 144 13.75 0.60 12.46
CA GLY A 144 13.95 2.05 12.52
C GLY A 144 13.49 2.69 13.83
N SER A 145 13.07 3.95 13.78
CA SER A 145 12.61 4.72 14.94
C SER A 145 11.17 4.35 15.34
N VAL A 146 10.92 4.31 16.64
CA VAL A 146 9.63 3.94 17.22
C VAL A 146 9.00 5.15 17.91
N SER A 147 7.77 5.47 17.53
CA SER A 147 6.97 6.53 18.16
C SER A 147 5.71 5.93 18.79
N ALA A 148 5.44 6.24 20.06
CA ALA A 148 4.22 5.83 20.72
C ALA A 148 3.05 6.71 20.27
N THR A 149 1.91 6.09 19.95
CA THR A 149 0.69 6.77 19.49
C THR A 149 -0.53 6.25 20.27
N PRO A 150 -1.67 6.96 20.28
CA PRO A 150 -2.87 6.50 20.98
C PRO A 150 -3.40 5.14 20.48
N GLN A 151 -3.02 4.71 19.28
CA GLN A 151 -3.50 3.50 18.61
C GLN A 151 -2.48 2.34 18.65
N GLY A 152 -1.31 2.55 19.26
CA GLY A 152 -0.20 1.58 19.28
C GLY A 152 1.13 2.27 19.01
N TYR A 153 2.00 1.62 18.23
CA TYR A 153 3.31 2.12 17.86
C TYR A 153 3.35 2.46 16.38
N PHE A 154 3.98 3.58 16.05
CA PHE A 154 4.38 3.91 14.69
C PHE A 154 5.87 3.60 14.52
N ILE A 155 6.19 2.63 13.67
CA ILE A 155 7.55 2.22 13.35
C ILE A 155 7.94 2.81 11.99
N THR A 156 8.96 3.66 11.97
CA THR A 156 9.51 4.18 10.71
C THR A 156 10.33 3.08 10.04
N LEU A 157 9.92 2.65 8.84
CA LEU A 157 10.64 1.65 8.05
C LEU A 157 11.61 2.28 7.06
N SER A 158 11.27 3.46 6.54
CA SER A 158 12.11 4.21 5.61
C SER A 158 11.83 5.71 5.71
N GLY A 159 12.89 6.49 5.58
CA GLY A 159 12.85 7.94 5.50
C GLY A 159 13.55 8.69 6.64
N PRO A 160 13.59 10.03 6.58
CA PRO A 160 12.96 10.86 5.55
C PRO A 160 13.64 10.72 4.18
N ILE A 161 12.85 10.38 3.16
CA ILE A 161 13.27 10.36 1.75
C ILE A 161 13.09 11.78 1.23
N LYS A 162 14.03 12.32 0.45
CA LYS A 162 13.90 13.62 -0.22
C LYS A 162 14.08 13.45 -1.71
N MET A 163 13.16 13.99 -2.50
CA MET A 163 13.13 13.82 -3.94
C MET A 163 12.72 15.11 -4.65
N PRO A 164 13.27 15.39 -5.85
CA PRO A 164 12.94 16.59 -6.58
C PRO A 164 11.48 16.60 -7.07
N GLN A 165 11.03 17.77 -7.54
CA GLN A 165 9.72 17.91 -8.18
C GLN A 165 9.59 17.01 -9.43
N GLY A 166 8.37 16.56 -9.74
CA GLY A 166 8.09 15.72 -10.91
C GLY A 166 6.94 14.74 -10.70
N ASP A 167 6.77 13.86 -11.68
CA ASP A 167 5.87 12.71 -11.61
C ASP A 167 6.62 11.52 -11.01
N TRP A 168 6.04 10.93 -9.96
CA TRP A 168 6.70 9.92 -9.14
C TRP A 168 5.86 8.66 -9.01
N LYS A 169 6.57 7.53 -8.99
CA LYS A 169 6.03 6.20 -8.71
C LYS A 169 6.76 5.58 -7.54
N ILE A 170 6.05 5.27 -6.47
CA ILE A 170 6.58 4.48 -5.36
C ILE A 170 6.05 3.07 -5.51
N ILE A 171 6.96 2.12 -5.70
CA ILE A 171 6.68 0.68 -5.79
C ILE A 171 7.03 0.07 -4.44
N ILE A 172 6.07 -0.56 -3.77
CA ILE A 172 6.31 -1.21 -2.49
C ILE A 172 5.88 -2.67 -2.57
N THR A 173 6.84 -3.56 -2.35
CA THR A 173 6.61 -5.00 -2.20
C THR A 173 6.45 -5.29 -0.70
N LEU A 174 5.25 -5.67 -0.30
CA LEU A 174 4.95 -6.05 1.08
C LEU A 174 4.90 -7.57 1.21
N ASN A 175 5.78 -8.12 2.03
CA ASN A 175 5.73 -9.51 2.46
C ASN A 175 4.95 -9.59 3.79
N VAL A 176 3.68 -9.94 3.70
CA VAL A 176 2.74 -9.97 4.82
C VAL A 176 2.76 -11.34 5.48
N GLN A 177 3.15 -11.36 6.75
CA GLN A 177 3.28 -12.58 7.55
C GLN A 177 2.14 -12.68 8.55
N GLY A 178 1.63 -13.89 8.74
CA GLY A 178 0.73 -14.17 9.84
C GLY A 178 1.48 -13.90 11.13
N GLY A 179 0.97 -12.98 11.94
CA GLY A 179 1.51 -12.82 13.28
C GLY A 179 1.43 -14.18 13.97
N SER A 180 2.53 -14.63 14.56
CA SER A 180 2.54 -15.71 15.55
C SER A 180 1.86 -15.22 16.83
N SER A 181 0.62 -14.74 16.70
CA SER A 181 -0.24 -14.46 17.83
C SER A 181 -0.77 -15.80 18.30
N SER A 182 -0.04 -16.41 19.22
CA SER A 182 -0.56 -17.45 20.11
C SER A 182 -1.61 -16.89 21.07
N THR A 183 -2.53 -16.08 20.54
CA THR A 183 -3.66 -15.54 21.28
C THR A 183 -4.86 -16.34 20.80
N PHE A 184 -5.15 -17.42 21.51
CA PHE A 184 -6.34 -18.26 21.29
C PHE A 184 -7.68 -17.47 21.32
N PHE A 185 -7.63 -16.15 21.59
CA PHE A 185 -8.78 -15.23 21.58
C PHE A 185 -8.40 -13.87 20.97
N SER A 186 -8.33 -13.76 19.64
CA SER A 186 -8.46 -12.46 18.97
C SER A 186 -9.94 -12.09 18.90
N LEU A 187 -10.47 -11.53 20.00
CA LEU A 187 -11.83 -11.03 20.06
C LEU A 187 -11.91 -9.71 19.27
N LYS A 188 -12.30 -9.81 18.01
CA LYS A 188 -12.70 -8.64 17.22
C LYS A 188 -14.05 -8.17 17.76
N PHE A 189 -14.09 -6.95 18.27
CA PHE A 189 -15.33 -6.33 18.73
C PHE A 189 -16.13 -5.86 17.51
N PRO A 190 -17.44 -6.18 17.43
CA PRO A 190 -18.31 -5.60 16.41
C PRO A 190 -18.39 -4.07 16.53
N THR A 191 -18.93 -3.41 15.51
CA THR A 191 -19.29 -1.98 15.60
C THR A 191 -20.17 -1.72 16.83
N PRO A 192 -20.18 -0.51 17.41
CA PRO A 192 -20.98 -0.22 18.61
C PRO A 192 -22.46 -0.60 18.48
N VAL A 193 -23.04 -0.41 17.28
CA VAL A 193 -24.42 -0.82 16.97
C VAL A 193 -24.57 -2.34 16.97
N ASN A 194 -23.66 -3.05 16.31
CA ASN A 194 -23.66 -4.52 16.28
C ASN A 194 -23.39 -5.10 17.67
N MET A 195 -22.57 -4.46 18.49
CA MET A 195 -22.29 -4.86 19.87
C MET A 195 -23.53 -4.75 20.75
N ALA A 196 -24.31 -3.67 20.63
CA ALA A 196 -25.58 -3.53 21.35
C ALA A 196 -26.57 -4.64 20.97
N LEU A 197 -26.68 -4.96 19.67
CA LEU A 197 -27.52 -6.05 19.19
C LEU A 197 -27.04 -7.42 19.69
N PHE A 198 -25.72 -7.65 19.71
CA PHE A 198 -25.12 -8.87 20.23
C PHE A 198 -25.43 -9.06 21.72
N ILE A 199 -25.26 -8.02 22.54
CA ILE A 199 -25.58 -8.03 23.97
C ILE A 199 -27.06 -8.34 24.19
N LEU A 200 -27.95 -7.69 23.43
CA LEU A 200 -29.39 -7.93 23.51
C LEU A 200 -29.73 -9.39 23.20
N PHE A 201 -29.18 -9.93 22.10
CA PHE A 201 -29.44 -11.30 21.67
C PHE A 201 -28.89 -12.34 22.66
N SER A 202 -27.67 -12.10 23.17
CA SER A 202 -27.05 -12.90 24.23
C SER A 202 -27.91 -12.88 25.50
N GLY A 203 -28.44 -11.73 25.89
CA GLY A 203 -29.33 -11.59 27.05
C GLY A 203 -30.61 -12.41 26.91
N ILE A 204 -31.24 -12.40 25.74
CA ILE A 204 -32.45 -13.19 25.45
C ILE A 204 -32.16 -14.70 25.57
N LEU A 205 -31.06 -15.18 24.96
CA LEU A 205 -30.67 -16.59 25.05
C LEU A 205 -30.33 -17.01 26.49
N ALA A 206 -29.61 -16.15 27.22
CA ALA A 206 -29.29 -16.39 28.63
C ALA A 206 -30.55 -16.49 29.48
N TYR A 207 -31.54 -15.61 29.24
CA TYR A 207 -32.84 -15.65 29.91
C TYR A 207 -33.58 -16.98 29.68
N PHE A 208 -33.68 -17.44 28.43
CA PHE A 208 -34.32 -18.72 28.13
C PHE A 208 -33.60 -19.89 28.80
N ASN A 209 -32.27 -19.95 28.71
CA ASN A 209 -31.49 -21.01 29.37
C ASN A 209 -31.70 -21.00 30.89
N ALA A 210 -31.67 -19.83 31.53
CA ALA A 210 -31.92 -19.71 32.96
C ALA A 210 -33.35 -20.19 33.33
N PHE A 211 -34.36 -19.83 32.54
CA PHE A 211 -35.73 -20.28 32.75
C PHE A 211 -35.85 -21.81 32.71
N PHE A 212 -35.26 -22.47 31.69
CA PHE A 212 -35.31 -23.93 31.58
C PHE A 212 -34.50 -24.64 32.66
N ILE A 213 -33.37 -24.07 33.09
CA ILE A 213 -32.59 -24.60 34.22
C ILE A 213 -33.41 -24.54 35.50
N LEU A 214 -34.06 -23.40 35.78
CA LEU A 214 -34.90 -23.22 36.97
C LEU A 214 -36.14 -24.13 36.95
N ASP A 215 -36.86 -24.21 35.81
CA ASP A 215 -38.01 -25.12 35.66
C ASP A 215 -37.60 -26.58 35.88
N SER A 216 -36.49 -27.00 35.27
CA SER A 216 -35.95 -28.34 35.47
C SER A 216 -35.53 -28.58 36.92
N TYR A 217 -34.96 -27.59 37.60
CA TYR A 217 -34.56 -27.68 39.01
C TYR A 217 -35.77 -27.87 39.94
N PHE A 218 -36.80 -27.02 39.80
CA PHE A 218 -38.00 -27.10 40.64
C PHE A 218 -38.78 -28.39 40.41
N LYS A 219 -38.98 -28.79 39.15
CA LYS A 219 -39.65 -30.07 38.85
C LYS A 219 -38.85 -31.28 39.31
N SER A 220 -37.53 -31.19 39.30
CA SER A 220 -36.67 -32.25 39.82
C SER A 220 -36.80 -32.43 41.34
N LYS A 221 -37.18 -31.38 42.08
CA LYS A 221 -37.44 -31.46 43.54
C LYS A 221 -38.79 -32.10 43.84
N THR A 222 -39.79 -31.95 42.96
CA THR A 222 -41.14 -32.49 43.17
C THR A 222 -41.32 -33.92 42.65
N GLU A 223 -40.71 -34.25 41.50
CA GLU A 223 -40.95 -35.52 40.78
C GLU A 223 -39.72 -36.45 40.73
N GLY A 224 -38.58 -36.02 41.30
CA GLY A 224 -37.29 -36.69 41.15
C GLY A 224 -36.56 -36.30 39.85
N VAL A 225 -35.23 -36.48 39.84
CA VAL A 225 -34.38 -36.07 38.70
C VAL A 225 -34.56 -37.05 37.54
N SER A 226 -35.32 -36.66 36.51
CA SER A 226 -35.31 -37.41 35.25
C SER A 226 -34.02 -37.13 34.48
N LYS A 227 -33.21 -38.16 34.24
CA LYS A 227 -31.97 -38.08 33.42
C LYS A 227 -32.22 -37.47 32.04
N ILE A 228 -33.40 -37.70 31.47
CA ILE A 228 -33.82 -37.17 30.17
C ILE A 228 -33.94 -35.64 30.21
N ARG A 229 -34.49 -35.05 31.29
CA ARG A 229 -34.62 -33.59 31.43
C ARG A 229 -33.26 -32.90 31.46
N LEU A 230 -32.28 -33.48 32.16
CA LEU A 230 -30.92 -32.94 32.22
C LEU A 230 -30.23 -32.99 30.85
N ILE A 231 -30.43 -34.06 30.08
CA ILE A 231 -29.92 -34.17 28.70
C ILE A 231 -30.53 -33.08 27.82
N ILE A 232 -31.83 -32.84 27.92
CA ILE A 232 -32.52 -31.79 27.14
C ILE A 232 -31.98 -30.39 27.49
N VAL A 233 -31.80 -30.08 28.78
CA VAL A 233 -31.24 -28.79 29.22
C VAL A 233 -29.79 -28.63 28.73
N SER A 234 -28.98 -29.68 28.81
CA SER A 234 -27.60 -29.65 28.29
C SER A 234 -27.57 -29.39 26.78
N LEU A 235 -28.42 -30.09 26.02
CA LEU A 235 -28.55 -29.87 24.57
C LEU A 235 -28.98 -28.43 24.24
N LEU A 236 -29.91 -27.87 25.00
CA LEU A 236 -30.37 -26.49 24.83
C LEU A 236 -29.24 -25.46 25.01
N ILE A 237 -28.37 -25.66 26.02
CA ILE A 237 -27.20 -24.81 26.25
C ILE A 237 -26.23 -24.89 25.07
N PHE A 238 -25.97 -26.11 24.55
CA PHE A 238 -25.12 -26.30 23.38
C PHE A 238 -25.67 -25.61 22.12
N VAL A 239 -26.97 -25.76 21.85
CA VAL A 239 -27.62 -25.09 20.72
C VAL A 239 -27.56 -23.57 20.88
N SER A 240 -27.79 -23.06 22.09
CA SER A 240 -27.68 -21.62 22.38
C SER A 240 -26.26 -21.09 22.12
N ALA A 241 -25.24 -21.83 22.56
CA ALA A 241 -23.84 -21.46 22.31
C ALA A 241 -23.51 -21.46 20.81
N PHE A 242 -24.02 -22.44 20.05
CA PHE A 242 -23.85 -22.50 18.60
C PHE A 242 -24.52 -21.30 17.90
N ILE A 243 -25.76 -20.96 18.26
CA ILE A 243 -26.46 -19.80 17.70
C ILE A 243 -25.68 -18.51 18.00
N LEU A 244 -25.21 -18.34 19.22
CA LEU A 244 -24.47 -17.15 19.65
C LEU A 244 -23.15 -17.00 18.89
N TYR A 245 -22.47 -18.12 18.61
CA TYR A 245 -21.29 -18.16 17.73
C TYR A 245 -21.62 -17.73 16.29
N GLN A 246 -22.74 -18.19 15.73
CA GLN A 246 -23.14 -17.79 14.38
C GLN A 246 -23.48 -16.29 14.30
N VAL A 247 -24.21 -15.77 15.29
CA VAL A 247 -24.54 -14.33 15.37
C VAL A 247 -23.27 -13.49 15.49
N TYR A 248 -22.29 -13.92 16.30
CA TYR A 248 -21.00 -13.25 16.41
C TYR A 248 -20.29 -13.16 15.05
N ASN A 249 -20.18 -14.27 14.32
CA ASN A 249 -19.54 -14.30 13.01
C ASN A 249 -20.21 -13.37 11.99
N VAL A 250 -21.55 -13.31 11.98
CA VAL A 250 -22.30 -12.40 11.11
C VAL A 250 -22.06 -10.94 11.47
N MET A 251 -22.07 -10.61 12.77
CA MET A 251 -21.91 -9.23 13.24
C MET A 251 -20.49 -8.68 13.09
N VAL A 252 -19.48 -9.56 13.12
CA VAL A 252 -18.07 -9.20 12.88
C VAL A 252 -17.73 -9.23 11.38
N GLY A 253 -18.34 -10.12 10.59
CA GLY A 253 -18.06 -10.28 9.15
C GLY A 253 -18.87 -9.38 8.21
N GLY A 254 -19.97 -8.77 8.69
CA GLY A 254 -20.93 -8.01 7.88
C GLY A 254 -20.44 -6.66 7.32
N GLU A 255 -19.22 -6.20 7.61
CA GLU A 255 -18.66 -4.94 7.08
C GLU A 255 -18.06 -5.06 5.67
N THR A 256 -18.24 -6.18 4.97
CA THR A 256 -17.57 -6.44 3.68
C THR A 256 -18.35 -6.01 2.44
N HIS A 257 -19.55 -5.43 2.59
CA HIS A 257 -20.35 -4.97 1.45
C HIS A 257 -21.15 -3.69 1.76
N VAL A 258 -20.49 -2.53 1.74
CA VAL A 258 -21.11 -1.25 1.36
C VAL A 258 -20.07 -0.43 0.59
#